data_AF-K0IE48-F1
#
_entry.id   AF-K0IE48-F1
#
_cell.length_a   1.000
_cell.length_b   1.000
_cell.length_c   1.000
_cell.angle_alpha   90.00
_cell.angle_beta   90.00
_cell.angle_gamma   90.00
#
_symmetry.space_group_name_H-M   'P 1'
#
loop_
_entity.id
_entity.type
_entity.pdbx_description
1 polymer ?
#
loop_
_entity_poly.entity_id
_entity_poly.type
_entity_poly.pdbx_seq_one_letter_code
_entity_poly.pdbx_strand_id
1 'polypeptide(L)'
;MVRDHGIENVLVLQGGGSLGAFSCGVFKAFAERNINIEILAGTSIGGINAAIIAGSKDRHPEVALEQFWLELAETSVDLTPRWEPPIDNESGSYYQYLAISHHQL
;
A
#
# COMPACT_ATOMS: atom_id res chain seq x y z
N MET A 1 30.84 -28.13 -10.99
CA MET A 1 30.77 -27.19 -9.85
C MET A 1 29.54 -27.53 -9.05
N VAL A 2 29.72 -28.15 -7.89
CA VAL A 2 28.64 -28.37 -6.92
C VAL A 2 28.50 -27.06 -6.14
N ARG A 3 27.35 -26.39 -6.23
CA ARG A 3 27.06 -25.26 -5.35
C ARG A 3 26.90 -25.83 -3.95
N ASP A 4 27.64 -25.27 -2.99
CA ASP A 4 27.33 -25.45 -1.58
C ASP A 4 25.93 -24.85 -1.36
N HIS A 5 24.95 -25.66 -0.97
CA HIS A 5 23.58 -25.18 -0.79
C HIS A 5 23.49 -24.59 0.62
N GLY A 6 24.01 -23.37 0.76
CA GLY A 6 23.86 -22.56 1.97
C GLY A 6 22.38 -22.30 2.29
N ILE A 7 22.10 -21.90 3.53
CA ILE A 7 20.76 -21.45 3.92
C ILE A 7 20.50 -20.12 3.24
N GLU A 8 19.45 -20.06 2.41
CA GLU A 8 19.03 -18.84 1.71
C GLU A 8 17.90 -18.14 2.48
N ASN A 9 18.02 -16.84 2.69
CA ASN A 9 16.93 -16.04 3.25
C ASN A 9 15.93 -15.65 2.16
N VAL A 10 14.71 -16.19 2.26
CA VAL A 10 13.62 -15.94 1.30
C VAL A 10 12.56 -15.04 1.92
N LEU A 11 12.25 -13.92 1.26
CA LEU A 11 11.13 -13.04 1.62
C LEU A 11 9.98 -13.23 0.65
N VAL A 12 8.83 -13.67 1.18
CA VAL A 12 7.60 -13.86 0.41
C VAL A 12 6.59 -12.77 0.75
N LEU A 13 6.24 -11.96 -0.25
CA LEU A 13 5.39 -10.78 -0.12
C LEU A 13 3.99 -11.11 -0.65
N GLN A 14 3.01 -11.12 0.25
CA GLN A 14 1.62 -11.40 -0.10
C GLN A 14 1.00 -10.27 -0.94
N GLY A 15 -0.05 -10.61 -1.70
CA GLY A 15 -0.96 -9.64 -2.30
C GLY A 15 -1.91 -8.99 -1.27
N GLY A 16 -2.76 -8.07 -1.73
CA GLY A 16 -3.75 -7.41 -0.85
C GLY A 16 -4.03 -5.94 -1.15
N GLY A 17 -3.58 -5.40 -2.30
CA GLY A 17 -3.78 -3.99 -2.64
C GLY A 17 -2.97 -3.06 -1.72
N SER A 18 -3.61 -2.08 -1.10
CA SER A 18 -2.94 -1.09 -0.25
C SER A 18 -2.25 -1.69 0.99
N LEU A 19 -2.60 -2.92 1.42
CA LEU A 19 -1.87 -3.64 2.47
C LEU A 19 -0.38 -3.84 2.14
N GLY A 20 0.01 -3.74 0.86
CA GLY A 20 1.41 -3.77 0.47
C GLY A 20 2.27 -2.66 1.11
N ALA A 21 1.68 -1.53 1.51
CA ALA A 21 2.39 -0.44 2.19
C ALA A 21 2.96 -0.88 3.54
N PHE A 22 2.26 -1.79 4.24
CA PHE A 22 2.78 -2.39 5.47
C PHE A 22 4.06 -3.20 5.20
N SER A 23 4.09 -3.95 4.09
CA SER A 23 5.27 -4.73 3.71
C SER A 23 6.47 -3.84 3.40
N CYS A 24 6.26 -2.61 2.94
CA CYS A 24 7.33 -1.61 2.83
C CYS A 24 7.98 -1.32 4.18
N GLY A 25 7.17 -1.08 5.22
CA GLY A 25 7.67 -0.90 6.59
C GLY A 25 8.44 -2.11 7.12
N VAL A 26 7.97 -3.33 6.85
CA VAL A 26 8.67 -4.56 7.21
C VAL A 26 10.05 -4.63 6.52
N PHE A 27 10.11 -4.35 5.23
CA PHE A 27 11.36 -4.38 4.49
C PHE A 27 12.35 -3.30 4.97
N LYS A 28 11.87 -2.08 5.26
CA LYS A 28 12.69 -1.03 5.90
C LYS A 28 13.31 -1.52 7.21
N ALA A 29 12.53 -2.17 8.07
CA ALA A 29 13.03 -2.71 9.33
C ALA A 29 14.10 -3.81 9.13
N PHE A 30 14.01 -4.59 8.04
CA PHE A 30 15.05 -5.55 7.67
C PHE A 30 16.33 -4.85 7.20
N ALA A 31 16.21 -3.81 6.36
CA ALA A 31 17.34 -3.01 5.91
C ALA A 31 18.09 -2.36 7.08
N GLU A 32 17.36 -1.73 8.02
CA GLU A 32 17.92 -1.13 9.24
C GLU A 32 18.70 -2.13 10.11
N ARG A 33 18.27 -3.40 10.09
CA ARG A 33 18.91 -4.49 10.86
C ARG A 33 19.99 -5.24 10.08
N ASN A 34 20.29 -4.82 8.86
CA ASN A 34 21.21 -5.50 7.94
C ASN A 34 20.86 -6.98 7.72
N ILE A 35 19.56 -7.31 7.69
CA ILE A 35 19.09 -8.66 7.35
C ILE A 35 19.19 -8.82 5.82
N ASN A 36 20.10 -9.69 5.39
CA ASN A 36 20.29 -9.97 3.96
C ASN A 36 19.20 -10.90 3.45
N ILE A 37 18.43 -10.44 2.44
CA ILE A 37 17.42 -11.22 1.73
C ILE A 37 17.97 -11.56 0.35
N GLU A 38 18.01 -12.85 0.02
CA GLU A 38 18.63 -13.35 -1.22
C GLU A 38 17.59 -13.63 -2.30
N ILE A 39 16.40 -14.05 -1.86
CA ILE A 39 15.30 -14.40 -2.76
C ILE A 39 14.06 -13.61 -2.37
N LEU A 40 13.45 -12.99 -3.36
CA LEU A 40 12.19 -12.27 -3.25
C LEU A 40 11.14 -12.99 -4.09
N ALA A 41 9.99 -13.27 -3.48
CA ALA A 41 8.81 -13.77 -4.18
C ALA A 41 7.62 -12.90 -3.79
N GLY A 42 6.65 -12.75 -4.69
CA GLY A 42 5.42 -12.07 -4.32
C GLY A 42 4.32 -12.20 -5.34
N THR A 43 3.10 -11.91 -4.90
CA THR A 43 1.88 -12.00 -5.73
C THR A 43 1.15 -10.67 -5.76
N SER A 44 0.65 -10.24 -6.93
CA SER A 44 -0.03 -8.95 -7.08
C SER A 44 0.85 -7.79 -6.58
N ILE A 45 0.38 -6.96 -5.66
CA ILE A 45 1.17 -5.88 -5.07
C ILE A 45 2.46 -6.36 -4.39
N GLY A 46 2.47 -7.57 -3.82
CA GLY A 46 3.67 -8.17 -3.27
C GLY A 46 4.71 -8.47 -4.35
N GLY A 47 4.28 -8.78 -5.58
CA GLY A 47 5.16 -8.91 -6.74
C GLY A 47 5.76 -7.57 -7.18
N ILE A 48 4.97 -6.49 -7.11
CA ILE A 48 5.48 -5.12 -7.36
C ILE A 48 6.54 -4.76 -6.33
N ASN A 49 6.26 -4.95 -5.03
CA ASN A 49 7.23 -4.72 -3.97
C ASN A 49 8.51 -5.56 -4.19
N ALA A 50 8.39 -6.85 -4.51
CA ALA A 50 9.51 -7.73 -4.81
C ALA A 50 10.35 -7.21 -5.99
N ALA A 51 9.70 -6.76 -7.05
CA ALA A 51 10.37 -6.23 -8.25
C ALA A 51 11.10 -4.91 -7.96
N ILE A 52 10.51 -4.01 -7.17
CA ILE A 52 11.16 -2.75 -6.76
C ILE A 52 12.40 -3.04 -5.92
N ILE A 53 12.27 -3.93 -4.92
CA ILE A 53 13.39 -4.29 -4.05
C ILE A 53 14.53 -4.93 -4.87
N ALA A 54 14.20 -5.94 -5.68
CA ALA A 54 15.20 -6.67 -6.47
C ALA A 54 15.82 -5.83 -7.60
N GLY A 55 15.03 -4.90 -8.16
CA GLY A 55 15.43 -4.07 -9.30
C GLY A 55 16.11 -2.76 -8.93
N SER A 56 16.18 -2.42 -7.63
CA SER A 56 16.86 -1.21 -7.18
C SER A 56 18.35 -1.25 -7.53
N LYS A 57 18.82 -0.24 -8.25
CA LYS A 57 20.24 -0.08 -8.60
C LYS A 57 21.05 0.53 -7.45
N ASP A 58 20.37 1.20 -6.53
CA ASP A 58 20.99 1.87 -5.41
C ASP A 58 21.15 0.89 -4.24
N ARG A 59 22.12 1.16 -3.37
CA ARG A 59 22.35 0.38 -2.14
C ARG A 59 21.22 0.48 -1.09
N HIS A 60 20.13 1.18 -1.43
CA HIS A 60 19.02 1.52 -0.55
C HIS A 60 17.66 1.20 -1.21
N PRO A 61 17.36 -0.08 -1.52
CA PRO A 61 16.07 -0.50 -2.10
C PRO A 61 14.85 -0.06 -1.27
N GLU A 62 15.02 0.09 0.05
CA GLU A 62 14.00 0.52 0.99
C GLU A 62 13.52 1.96 0.74
N VAL A 63 14.39 2.83 0.23
CA VAL A 63 14.06 4.21 -0.11
C VAL A 63 13.19 4.25 -1.37
N ALA A 64 13.56 3.49 -2.40
CA ALA A 64 12.78 3.40 -3.64
C ALA A 64 11.39 2.82 -3.38
N LEU A 65 11.30 1.79 -2.52
CA LEU A 65 10.03 1.20 -2.13
C LEU A 65 9.15 2.19 -1.35
N GLU A 66 9.73 2.95 -0.42
CA GLU A 66 9.00 3.98 0.33
C GLU A 66 8.47 5.09 -0.57
N GLN A 67 9.29 5.59 -1.50
CA GLN A 67 8.87 6.62 -2.46
C GLN A 67 7.68 6.15 -3.32
N PHE A 68 7.73 4.92 -3.83
CA PHE A 68 6.61 4.33 -4.57
C PHE A 68 5.29 4.38 -3.78
N TRP A 69 5.33 4.05 -2.49
CA TRP A 69 4.14 4.06 -1.65
C TRP A 69 3.64 5.46 -1.29
N LEU A 70 4.56 6.41 -1.08
CA LEU A 70 4.21 7.82 -0.83
C LEU A 70 3.57 8.45 -2.08
N GLU A 71 4.17 8.27 -3.25
CA GLU A 71 3.61 8.76 -4.52
C GLU A 71 2.22 8.15 -4.79
N LEU A 72 2.05 6.85 -4.52
CA LEU A 72 0.76 6.18 -4.69
C LEU A 72 -0.31 6.73 -3.73
N ALA A 73 0.07 7.11 -2.50
CA ALA A 73 -0.84 7.72 -1.54
C ALA A 73 -1.23 9.15 -1.92
N GLU A 74 -0.30 9.93 -2.47
CA GLU A 74 -0.56 11.31 -2.91
C GLU A 74 -1.41 11.37 -4.18
N THR A 75 -1.32 10.36 -5.05
CA THR A 75 -2.07 10.26 -6.30
C THR A 75 -3.44 9.62 -6.14
N SER A 76 -3.88 9.32 -4.91
CA SER A 76 -5.18 8.71 -4.68
C SER A 76 -6.30 9.65 -5.11
N VAL A 77 -7.04 9.24 -6.15
CA VAL A 77 -8.24 9.95 -6.60
C VAL A 77 -9.33 9.76 -5.57
N ASP A 78 -9.95 10.85 -5.11
CA ASP A 78 -11.17 10.77 -4.32
C ASP A 78 -12.29 10.22 -5.20
N LEU A 79 -12.55 8.92 -5.04
CA LEU A 79 -13.65 8.22 -5.70
C LEU A 79 -14.94 8.27 -4.89
N THR A 80 -14.99 9.06 -3.80
CA THR A 80 -16.27 9.30 -3.14
C THR A 80 -17.17 10.02 -4.14
N PRO A 81 -18.39 9.50 -4.38
CA PRO A 81 -19.35 10.25 -5.16
C PRO A 81 -19.58 11.57 -4.44
N ARG A 82 -19.16 12.68 -5.07
CA ARG A 82 -19.51 14.01 -4.59
C ARG A 82 -21.01 14.16 -4.82
N TRP A 83 -21.78 13.79 -3.80
CA TRP A 83 -23.21 14.03 -3.82
C TRP A 83 -23.41 15.54 -3.76
N GLU A 84 -23.81 16.12 -4.89
CA GLU A 84 -24.28 17.49 -4.93
C GLU A 84 -25.79 17.47 -4.60
N PRO A 85 -26.24 18.20 -3.56
CA PRO A 85 -27.66 18.32 -3.31
C PRO A 85 -28.36 18.84 -4.56
N PRO A 86 -29.53 18.29 -4.92
CA PRO A 86 -30.44 18.97 -5.83
C PRO A 86 -30.64 20.39 -5.32
N ILE A 87 -30.45 21.39 -6.17
CA ILE A 87 -30.84 22.76 -5.82
C ILE A 87 -32.36 22.80 -5.89
N ASP A 88 -33.02 22.36 -4.82
CA ASP A 88 -34.40 22.69 -4.58
C ASP A 88 -34.49 24.09 -3.99
N ASN A 89 -35.44 24.86 -4.51
CA ASN A 89 -35.83 26.17 -4.01
C ASN A 89 -36.77 26.07 -2.80
N GLU A 90 -36.82 24.90 -2.13
CA GLU A 90 -37.68 24.61 -0.98
C GLU A 90 -36.84 24.09 0.19
N SER A 91 -36.14 25.03 0.82
CA SER A 91 -35.14 24.87 1.90
C SER A 91 -35.59 24.19 3.20
N GLY A 92 -36.75 23.53 3.24
CA GLY A 92 -37.36 23.03 4.47
C GLY A 92 -37.22 21.53 4.74
N SER A 93 -37.17 20.67 3.72
CA SER A 93 -37.38 19.22 3.95
C SER A 93 -36.08 18.39 4.09
N TYR A 94 -34.98 18.84 3.46
CA TYR A 94 -33.77 18.03 3.32
C TYR A 94 -33.00 17.82 4.65
N TYR A 95 -32.81 18.88 5.43
CA TYR A 95 -32.09 18.77 6.72
C TYR A 95 -32.82 17.92 7.76
N GLN A 96 -34.15 17.80 7.63
CA GLN A 96 -34.96 16.99 8.53
C GLN A 96 -34.81 15.49 8.25
N TYR A 97 -34.48 15.11 7.00
CA TYR A 97 -34.23 13.72 6.61
C TYR A 97 -32.86 13.21 7.12
N LEU A 98 -31.81 14.04 7.06
CA LEU A 98 -30.47 13.71 7.57
C LEU A 98 -30.41 13.58 9.10
N ALA A 99 -31.21 14.37 9.83
CA ALA A 99 -31.29 14.26 11.30
C ALA A 99 -31.90 12.93 11.74
N ILE A 100 -32.78 12.32 10.93
CA ILE A 100 -33.46 11.06 11.24
C ILE A 100 -32.53 9.87 11.00
N SER A 101 -31.66 9.91 9.98
CA SER A 101 -30.74 8.82 9.65
C SER A 101 -29.51 8.74 10.57
N HIS A 102 -29.17 9.81 11.30
CA HIS A 102 -28.07 9.81 12.28
C HIS A 102 -28.48 9.41 13.71
N HIS A 103 -29.77 9.17 13.99
CA HIS A 103 -30.27 8.76 15.31
C HIS A 103 -30.54 7.25 15.46
N GLN A 104 -30.14 6.44 14.49
CA GLN A 104 -30.21 4.98 14.55
C GLN A 104 -28.81 4.34 14.47
N LEU A 105 -27.95 4.70 15.43
CA LEU A 105 -26.82 3.89 15.92
C LEU A 105 -26.63 4.17 17.42
#